data_AF-A0A2G4FP03-F1
#
_entry.id   AF-A0A2G4FP03-F1
#
_cell.length_a   1.000
_cell.length_b   1.000
_cell.length_c   1.000
_cell.angle_alpha   90.00
_cell.angle_beta   90.00
_cell.angle_gamma   90.00
#
_symmetry.space_group_name_H-M   'P 1'
#
loop_
_entity.id
_entity.type
_entity.pdbx_description
1 polymer ?
#
loop_
_entity_poly.entity_id
_entity_poly.type
_entity_poly.pdbx_seq_one_letter_code
_entity_poly.pdbx_strand_id
1 'polypeptide(L)'
;MVPQAQPPVFMPSNFQPHMQSNVQVQASAPIAARQVIRAQAPDEAKAPSVISMPAPEHFGIQNGTVAKSVAPSNQQVDWAMVHSRLRSAGSVTFQSDKTSTGHRVLCMIPGKLPGSLQRFESHDESEAQAVQMLLEKLNEWQSGK
;
A
#
# COMPACT_ATOMS: atom_id res chain seq x y z
N MET A 1 -43.54 45.18 -6.44
CA MET A 1 -42.45 45.24 -5.45
C MET A 1 -42.36 43.86 -4.81
N VAL A 2 -41.32 43.09 -5.08
CA VAL A 2 -41.08 41.76 -4.50
C VAL A 2 -39.82 41.83 -3.63
N PRO A 3 -39.85 41.38 -2.36
CA PRO A 3 -38.68 41.44 -1.49
C PRO A 3 -37.65 40.36 -1.89
N GLN A 4 -36.42 40.80 -2.11
CA GLN A 4 -35.26 39.96 -2.40
C GLN A 4 -34.80 39.29 -1.09
N ALA A 5 -34.88 37.96 -1.02
CA ALA A 5 -34.31 37.18 0.07
C ALA A 5 -32.78 37.05 -0.10
N GLN A 6 -32.03 37.45 0.93
CA GLN A 6 -30.57 37.30 0.98
C GLN A 6 -30.17 35.85 1.30
N PRO A 7 -29.11 35.29 0.70
CA PRO A 7 -28.62 33.96 1.05
C PRO A 7 -27.85 33.99 2.39
N PRO A 8 -27.91 32.91 3.20
CA PRO A 8 -27.18 32.84 4.46
C PRO A 8 -25.67 32.69 4.23
N VAL A 9 -24.89 33.49 4.97
CA VAL A 9 -23.42 33.43 5.02
C VAL A 9 -23.00 32.31 5.98
N PHE A 10 -22.32 31.29 5.47
CA PHE A 10 -21.68 30.27 6.29
C PHE A 10 -20.30 30.77 6.76
N MET A 11 -20.09 30.83 8.07
CA MET A 11 -18.77 31.11 8.66
C MET A 11 -18.02 29.78 8.92
N PRO A 12 -16.72 29.67 8.61
CA PRO A 12 -15.94 28.49 8.96
C PRO A 12 -15.58 28.50 10.45
N SER A 13 -15.96 27.46 11.18
CA SER A 13 -15.60 27.23 12.57
C SER A 13 -14.13 26.81 12.70
N ASN A 14 -13.34 27.61 13.40
CA ASN A 14 -11.94 27.33 13.73
C ASN A 14 -11.85 26.21 14.78
N PHE A 15 -11.59 24.98 14.34
CA PHE A 15 -11.16 23.91 15.25
C PHE A 15 -9.63 23.96 15.41
N GLN A 16 -9.15 24.53 16.52
CA GLN A 16 -7.78 24.36 16.97
C GLN A 16 -7.70 23.15 17.91
N PRO A 17 -6.93 22.09 17.59
CA PRO A 17 -6.56 21.11 18.58
C PRO A 17 -5.40 21.66 19.44
N HIS A 18 -5.68 21.91 20.72
CA HIS A 18 -4.61 22.13 21.70
C HIS A 18 -3.95 20.78 22.01
N MET A 19 -2.65 20.64 21.74
CA MET A 19 -1.85 19.53 22.24
C MET A 19 -0.93 20.09 23.33
N GLN A 20 -1.41 20.02 24.57
CA GLN A 20 -0.57 20.15 25.75
C GLN A 20 -0.35 18.74 26.31
N SER A 21 0.87 18.24 26.22
CA SER A 21 1.32 17.16 27.10
C SER A 21 2.78 17.37 27.43
N ASN A 22 3.01 17.83 28.66
CA ASN A 22 4.30 18.00 29.28
C ASN A 22 4.69 16.67 29.92
N VAL A 23 5.61 15.92 29.30
CA VAL A 23 6.20 14.73 29.92
C VAL A 23 7.65 15.04 30.25
N GLN A 24 7.85 15.46 31.50
CA GLN A 24 9.14 15.56 32.14
C GLN A 24 9.32 14.28 32.97
N VAL A 25 10.18 13.36 32.54
CA VAL A 25 10.57 12.19 33.36
C VAL A 25 12.07 12.25 33.64
N GLN A 26 12.28 12.51 34.91
CA GLN A 26 13.50 12.70 35.68
C GLN A 26 14.36 11.43 35.73
N ALA A 27 15.66 11.57 35.48
CA ALA A 27 16.64 10.50 35.64
C ALA A 27 17.02 10.33 37.12
N SER A 28 17.09 9.09 37.64
CA SER A 28 17.79 8.74 38.89
C SER A 28 18.04 7.22 39.08
N ALA A 29 19.34 6.87 39.16
CA ALA A 29 20.03 5.79 39.90
C ALA A 29 19.88 4.28 39.55
N PRO A 30 20.98 3.50 39.59
CA PRO A 30 21.00 2.05 39.36
C PRO A 30 20.69 1.26 40.64
N ILE A 31 19.79 0.29 40.56
CA ILE A 31 19.40 -0.57 41.69
C ILE A 31 19.99 -1.97 41.46
N ALA A 32 20.75 -2.46 42.45
CA ALA A 32 21.47 -3.72 42.43
C ALA A 32 20.60 -4.94 42.05
N ALA A 33 21.12 -5.79 41.16
CA ALA A 33 20.45 -6.99 40.67
C ALA A 33 20.28 -8.04 41.79
N ARG A 34 19.03 -8.39 42.11
CA ARG A 34 18.71 -9.53 42.99
C ARG A 34 18.93 -10.83 42.21
N GLN A 35 19.76 -11.74 42.75
CA GLN A 35 19.92 -13.07 42.20
C GLN A 35 18.71 -13.94 42.54
N VAL A 36 17.98 -14.38 41.52
CA VAL A 36 16.84 -15.31 41.64
C VAL A 36 17.34 -16.72 41.37
N ILE A 37 17.41 -17.54 42.41
CA ILE A 37 17.66 -18.98 42.28
C ILE A 37 16.31 -19.66 42.01
N ARG A 38 16.19 -20.32 40.87
CA ARG A 38 14.96 -21.02 40.45
C ARG A 38 15.13 -22.51 40.69
N ALA A 39 14.48 -23.05 41.71
CA ALA A 39 14.36 -24.50 41.90
C ALA A 39 13.37 -25.06 40.87
N GLN A 40 13.80 -26.08 40.11
CA GLN A 40 13.00 -26.73 39.07
C GLN A 40 12.48 -28.07 39.63
N ALA A 41 11.17 -28.21 39.76
CA ALA A 41 10.52 -29.51 39.96
C ALA A 41 10.35 -30.20 38.59
N PRO A 42 10.39 -31.54 38.51
CA PRO A 42 10.14 -32.24 37.26
C PRO A 42 8.65 -32.18 36.94
N ASP A 43 8.28 -31.26 36.05
CA ASP A 43 6.97 -31.21 35.41
C ASP A 43 7.02 -32.14 34.19
N GLU A 44 6.31 -33.27 34.25
CA GLU A 44 6.06 -34.13 33.08
C GLU A 44 5.26 -33.34 32.04
N ALA A 45 6.00 -32.62 31.20
CA ALA A 45 5.45 -31.83 30.10
C ALA A 45 4.87 -32.76 29.03
N LYS A 46 3.55 -33.02 29.11
CA LYS A 46 2.78 -33.57 28.00
C LYS A 46 2.89 -32.58 26.82
N ALA A 47 3.63 -32.98 25.78
CA ALA A 47 3.88 -32.13 24.63
C ALA A 47 2.56 -31.64 23.99
N PRO A 48 2.45 -30.34 23.63
CA PRO A 48 1.27 -29.83 22.94
C PRO A 48 1.16 -30.48 21.55
N SER A 49 -0.03 -30.99 21.23
CA SER A 49 -0.36 -31.55 19.93
C SER A 49 -0.07 -30.53 18.84
N VAL A 50 0.90 -30.84 17.98
CA VAL A 50 1.30 -29.98 16.86
C VAL A 50 0.13 -29.91 15.88
N ILE A 51 -0.55 -28.76 15.84
CA ILE A 51 -1.45 -28.44 14.74
C ILE A 51 -0.54 -28.15 13.55
N SER A 52 -0.31 -29.15 12.70
CA SER A 52 0.43 -28.95 11.46
C SER A 52 -0.41 -28.08 10.52
N MET A 53 0.15 -26.96 10.08
CA MET A 53 -0.39 -26.25 8.92
C MET A 53 -0.41 -27.21 7.71
N PRO A 54 -1.52 -27.26 6.94
CA PRO A 54 -1.56 -28.05 5.72
C PRO A 54 -0.48 -27.55 4.74
N ALA A 55 0.13 -28.49 4.02
CA ALA A 55 1.16 -28.17 3.05
C ALA A 55 0.64 -27.16 2.01
N PRO A 56 1.45 -26.22 1.51
CA PRO A 56 1.02 -25.20 0.54
C PRO A 56 0.39 -25.79 -0.73
N GLU A 57 0.71 -27.05 -1.04
CA GLU A 57 0.11 -27.84 -2.11
C GLU A 57 -1.41 -28.03 -1.92
N HIS A 58 -1.91 -28.09 -0.68
CA HIS A 58 -3.35 -28.14 -0.36
C HIS A 58 -4.08 -26.83 -0.68
N PHE A 59 -3.35 -25.72 -0.84
CA PHE A 59 -3.88 -24.45 -1.32
C PHE A 59 -3.73 -24.26 -2.83
N GLY A 60 -3.37 -25.32 -3.57
CA GLY A 60 -3.19 -25.29 -5.02
C GLY A 60 -1.89 -24.62 -5.49
N ILE A 61 -0.96 -24.33 -4.57
CA ILE A 61 0.35 -23.74 -4.89
C ILE A 61 1.28 -24.89 -5.26
N GLN A 62 1.30 -25.28 -6.53
CA GLN A 62 2.24 -26.29 -7.02
C GLN A 62 3.63 -25.67 -7.10
N ASN A 63 4.48 -26.00 -6.13
CA ASN A 63 5.91 -25.71 -6.19
C ASN A 63 6.54 -26.57 -7.30
N GLY A 64 6.91 -25.95 -8.41
CA GLY A 64 7.92 -26.50 -9.30
C GLY A 64 7.41 -27.34 -10.45
N THR A 65 6.64 -26.73 -11.36
CA THR A 65 6.95 -26.77 -12.80
C THR A 65 6.06 -25.73 -13.43
N VAL A 66 6.67 -24.72 -14.05
CA VAL A 66 5.95 -23.70 -14.81
C VAL A 66 5.38 -24.43 -16.03
N ALA A 67 4.20 -25.04 -15.86
CA ALA A 67 3.40 -25.53 -16.96
C ALA A 67 3.05 -24.30 -17.79
N LYS A 68 3.85 -24.09 -18.83
CA LYS A 68 3.65 -23.10 -19.88
C LYS A 68 2.37 -23.50 -20.62
N SER A 69 1.24 -23.22 -20.01
CA SER A 69 -0.07 -23.30 -20.66
C SER A 69 -0.10 -22.15 -21.65
N VAL A 70 0.27 -22.47 -22.89
CA VAL A 70 0.19 -21.58 -24.04
C VAL A 70 -1.30 -21.36 -24.35
N ALA A 71 -1.90 -20.44 -23.62
CA ALA A 71 -3.14 -19.75 -23.99
C ALA A 71 -2.74 -18.36 -24.54
N PRO A 72 -3.50 -17.81 -25.50
CA PRO A 72 -2.98 -16.93 -26.53
C PRO A 72 -2.46 -15.62 -25.92
N SER A 73 -1.19 -15.31 -26.19
CA SER A 73 -0.62 -13.95 -26.16
C SER A 73 -1.09 -13.02 -25.04
N ASN A 74 -1.30 -13.54 -23.82
CA ASN A 74 -1.53 -12.69 -22.67
C ASN A 74 -0.15 -12.36 -22.12
N GLN A 75 0.43 -11.27 -22.63
CA GLN A 75 1.70 -10.73 -22.18
C GLN A 75 1.59 -10.55 -20.66
N GLN A 76 2.20 -11.47 -19.90
CA GLN A 76 2.04 -11.50 -18.46
C GLN A 76 2.69 -10.24 -17.88
N VAL A 77 1.91 -9.45 -17.15
CA VAL A 77 2.42 -8.25 -16.49
C VAL A 77 3.32 -8.65 -15.33
N ASP A 78 4.56 -8.16 -15.33
CA ASP A 78 5.46 -8.29 -14.18
C ASP A 78 5.06 -7.28 -13.10
N TRP A 79 4.16 -7.69 -12.22
CA TRP A 79 3.66 -6.85 -11.14
C TRP A 79 4.72 -6.45 -10.12
N ALA A 80 5.79 -7.24 -9.96
CA ALA A 80 6.88 -6.88 -9.06
C ALA A 80 7.63 -5.66 -9.61
N MET A 81 7.93 -5.66 -10.90
CA MET A 81 8.54 -4.53 -11.61
C MET A 81 7.63 -3.30 -11.60
N VAL A 82 6.33 -3.47 -11.88
CA VAL A 82 5.33 -2.38 -11.85
C VAL A 82 5.26 -1.74 -10.47
N HIS A 83 5.11 -2.54 -9.41
CA HIS A 83 5.07 -2.02 -8.04
C HIS A 83 6.39 -1.35 -7.62
N SER A 84 7.52 -1.90 -8.04
CA SER A 84 8.82 -1.27 -7.80
C SER A 84 8.89 0.11 -8.44
N ARG A 85 8.48 0.26 -9.70
CA ARG A 85 8.49 1.55 -10.40
C ARG A 85 7.51 2.55 -9.81
N LEU A 86 6.27 2.12 -9.51
CA LEU A 86 5.26 2.98 -8.87
C LEU A 86 5.74 3.46 -7.50
N ARG A 87 6.40 2.60 -6.72
CA ARG A 87 7.00 2.98 -5.43
C ARG A 87 8.14 3.98 -5.60
N SER A 88 9.04 3.75 -6.55
CA SER A 88 10.11 4.71 -6.86
C SER A 88 9.59 6.07 -7.32
N ALA A 89 8.41 6.10 -7.96
CA ALA A 89 7.74 7.33 -8.34
C ALA A 89 6.90 7.99 -7.23
N GLY A 90 6.79 7.36 -6.06
CA GLY A 90 5.98 7.86 -4.96
C GLY A 90 4.49 7.84 -5.25
N SER A 91 4.00 6.87 -6.04
CA SER A 91 2.58 6.78 -6.38
C SER A 91 1.71 6.63 -5.13
N VAL A 92 0.68 7.48 -5.07
CA VAL A 92 -0.31 7.52 -3.98
C VAL A 92 -1.43 6.52 -4.25
N THR A 93 -1.82 6.39 -5.51
CA THR A 93 -2.92 5.52 -5.93
C THR A 93 -2.59 4.90 -7.27
N PHE A 94 -2.86 3.60 -7.40
CA PHE A 94 -2.82 2.86 -8.66
C PHE A 94 -4.11 2.05 -8.79
N GLN A 95 -4.75 2.12 -9.94
CA GLN A 95 -5.99 1.40 -10.27
C GLN A 95 -5.83 0.75 -11.66
N SER A 96 -6.27 -0.51 -11.75
CA SER A 96 -6.40 -1.25 -13.01
C SER A 96 -7.84 -1.72 -13.12
N ASP A 97 -8.53 -1.25 -14.15
CA ASP A 97 -9.93 -1.53 -14.42
C ASP A 97 -10.07 -2.19 -15.79
N LYS A 98 -10.84 -3.27 -15.87
CA LYS A 98 -11.24 -3.85 -17.14
C LYS A 98 -12.47 -3.11 -17.66
N THR A 99 -12.38 -2.55 -18.86
CA THR A 99 -13.46 -1.84 -19.55
C THR A 99 -14.08 -2.71 -20.64
N SER A 100 -15.15 -2.22 -21.28
CA SER A 100 -15.80 -2.93 -22.41
C SER A 100 -14.90 -3.04 -23.64
N THR A 101 -13.88 -2.19 -23.76
CA THR A 101 -12.99 -2.08 -24.93
C THR A 101 -11.55 -2.49 -24.61
N GLY A 102 -11.25 -2.97 -23.40
CA GLY A 102 -9.89 -3.33 -23.01
C GLY A 102 -9.62 -3.13 -21.52
N HIS A 103 -8.46 -2.58 -21.21
CA HIS A 103 -7.97 -2.29 -19.87
C HIS A 103 -7.65 -0.81 -19.75
N ARG A 104 -8.05 -0.21 -18.64
CA ARG A 104 -7.74 1.16 -18.25
C ARG A 104 -6.92 1.12 -16.99
N VAL A 105 -5.80 1.82 -16.98
CA VAL A 105 -4.95 1.97 -15.81
C VAL A 105 -4.77 3.43 -15.47
N LEU A 106 -4.77 3.71 -14.18
CA LEU A 106 -4.66 5.04 -13.63
C LEU A 106 -3.65 5.04 -12.50
N CYS A 107 -2.75 6.03 -12.50
CA CYS A 107 -1.93 6.32 -11.34
C CYS A 107 -1.97 7.80 -10.96
N MET A 108 -1.82 8.06 -9.67
CA MET A 108 -1.65 9.39 -9.12
C MET A 108 -0.32 9.45 -8.39
N ILE A 109 0.46 10.49 -8.64
CA ILE A 109 1.72 10.77 -7.96
C ILE A 109 1.75 12.22 -7.46
N PRO A 110 2.56 12.56 -6.46
CA PRO A 110 2.78 13.95 -6.05
C PRO A 110 3.31 14.78 -7.22
N GLY A 111 2.69 15.93 -7.45
CA GLY A 111 3.14 16.92 -8.44
C GLY A 111 4.36 17.71 -7.95
N LYS A 112 4.89 18.58 -8.82
CA LYS A 112 6.03 19.46 -8.49
C LYS A 112 5.67 20.55 -7.47
N LEU A 113 4.38 20.87 -7.34
CA LEU A 113 3.87 21.85 -6.39
C LEU A 113 3.38 21.14 -5.12
N PRO A 114 3.64 21.71 -3.92
CA PRO A 114 3.15 21.14 -2.68
C PRO A 114 1.62 21.04 -2.69
N GLY A 115 1.10 19.87 -2.34
CA GLY A 115 -0.35 19.59 -2.32
C GLY A 115 -0.97 19.33 -3.70
N SER A 116 -0.20 19.34 -4.78
CA SER A 116 -0.69 18.95 -6.11
C SER A 116 -0.50 17.45 -6.35
N LEU A 117 -1.46 16.82 -7.02
CA LEU A 117 -1.36 15.45 -7.51
C LEU A 117 -1.40 15.45 -9.04
N GLN A 118 -0.44 14.78 -9.65
CA GLN A 118 -0.44 14.54 -11.08
C GLN A 118 -1.08 13.18 -11.38
N ARG A 119 -2.08 13.20 -12.25
CA ARG A 119 -2.84 12.01 -12.68
C ARG A 119 -2.34 11.56 -14.04
N PHE A 120 -2.03 10.28 -14.15
CA PHE A 120 -1.71 9.62 -15.42
C PHE A 120 -2.75 8.54 -15.68
N GLU A 121 -3.15 8.43 -16.93
CA GLU A 121 -4.13 7.46 -17.39
C GLU A 121 -3.71 6.92 -18.75
N SER A 122 -3.87 5.61 -18.92
CA SER A 122 -3.65 4.90 -20.17
C SER A 122 -4.75 3.87 -20.37
N HIS A 123 -5.09 3.61 -21.62
CA HIS A 123 -6.04 2.58 -22.01
C HIS A 123 -5.46 1.82 -23.19
N ASP A 124 -5.68 0.51 -23.21
CA ASP A 124 -5.29 -0.36 -24.32
C ASP A 124 -6.16 -1.62 -24.32
N GLU A 125 -6.19 -2.36 -25.43
CA GLU A 125 -6.87 -3.66 -25.50
C GLU A 125 -6.19 -4.71 -24.61
N SER A 126 -4.87 -4.58 -24.40
CA SER A 126 -4.07 -5.45 -23.53
C SER A 126 -3.70 -4.78 -22.21
N GLU A 127 -3.89 -5.49 -21.08
CA GLU A 127 -3.50 -5.00 -19.75
C GLU A 127 -2.01 -4.62 -19.70
N ALA A 128 -1.15 -5.44 -20.30
CA ALA A 128 0.28 -5.21 -20.29
C ALA A 128 0.68 -3.94 -21.06
N GLN A 129 0.02 -3.67 -22.18
CA GLN A 129 0.27 -2.47 -22.96
C GLN A 129 -0.23 -1.23 -22.23
N ALA A 130 -1.43 -1.29 -21.65
CA ALA A 130 -1.97 -0.19 -20.85
C ALA A 130 -1.03 0.18 -19.68
N VAL A 131 -0.53 -0.82 -18.95
CA VAL A 131 0.44 -0.64 -17.86
C VAL A 131 1.78 -0.11 -18.38
N GLN A 132 2.30 -0.66 -19.47
CA GLN A 132 3.57 -0.23 -20.06
C GLN A 132 3.52 1.25 -20.47
N MET A 133 2.48 1.66 -21.19
CA MET A 133 2.26 3.06 -21.58
C MET A 133 2.16 4.00 -20.39
N LEU A 134 1.51 3.55 -19.30
CA LEU A 134 1.42 4.35 -18.06
C LEU A 134 2.81 4.54 -17.43
N LEU A 135 3.61 3.47 -17.36
CA LEU A 135 4.96 3.51 -16.82
C LEU A 135 5.90 4.37 -17.67
N GLU A 136 5.73 4.38 -18.99
CA GLU A 136 6.49 5.25 -19.89
C GLU A 136 6.17 6.73 -19.62
N LYS A 137 4.90 7.11 -19.60
CA LYS A 137 4.46 8.47 -19.24
C LYS A 137 5.00 8.92 -17.88
N LEU A 138 5.00 7.98 -16.92
CA LEU A 138 5.53 8.24 -15.59
C LEU A 138 7.05 8.49 -15.62
N ASN A 139 7.79 7.68 -16.38
CA ASN A 139 9.23 7.82 -16.52
C ASN A 139 9.62 9.12 -17.25
N GLU A 140 8.87 9.52 -18.27
CA GLU A 140 9.05 10.81 -18.96
C GLU A 140 8.86 11.97 -17.99
N TRP A 141 7.81 11.92 -17.17
CA TRP A 141 7.54 12.93 -16.15
C TRP A 141 8.65 13.02 -15.10
N GLN A 142 9.16 11.88 -14.63
CA GLN A 142 10.29 11.84 -13.68
C GLN A 142 11.59 12.37 -14.30
N SER A 143 11.79 12.11 -15.60
CA SER A 143 12.96 12.59 -16.34
C SER A 143 12.89 14.09 -16.65
N GLY A 144 11.75 14.75 -16.36
CA GLY A 144 11.56 16.18 -16.56
C GLY A 144 11.50 16.61 -18.02
N LYS A 145 11.17 15.68 -18.92
CA LYS A 145 11.07 15.93 -20.36
C LYS A 145 9.73 16.54 -20.75
#